data_AF-A0AAD7CJ68-F1
#
_entry.id   AF-A0AAD7CJ68-F1
#
_cell.length_a   1.000
_cell.length_b   1.000
_cell.length_c   1.000
_cell.angle_alpha   90.00
_cell.angle_beta   90.00
_cell.angle_gamma   90.00
#
_symmetry.space_group_name_H-M   'P 1'
#
loop_
_entity.id
_entity.type
_entity.pdbx_description
1 polymer ?
#
loop_
_entity_poly.entity_id
_entity_poly.type
_entity_poly.pdbx_seq_one_letter_code
_entity_poly.pdbx_strand_id
1 'polypeptide(L)'
;MDSRAPTYIFNFFAVFGLFLLSVLLITASLSPQIRRSQTWYSMIMSRMVYAASYTLLLGHQFGPKPPNGICALQMVLVYASPTLTATTGLAFIVDVHLRLTSALFKKPNPKYTRYLLIIPWAIFEAVCAEALIAVHDFADIERGPDHMYCSIGSVDNFQGRLTAILCVIALGMAPLILWTMAILYRNWRLFRHM
;
A
#
# COMPACT_ATOMS: atom_id res chain seq x y z
N MET A 1 -6.76 -30.37 -7.94
CA MET A 1 -6.72 -29.84 -6.55
C MET A 1 -7.80 -28.78 -6.44
N ASP A 2 -8.59 -28.79 -5.36
CA ASP A 2 -9.69 -27.82 -5.19
C ASP A 2 -9.13 -26.44 -4.82
N SER A 3 -9.11 -25.51 -5.79
CA SER A 3 -8.62 -24.14 -5.59
C SER A 3 -9.52 -23.29 -4.69
N ARG A 4 -10.68 -23.79 -4.24
CA ARG A 4 -11.63 -23.02 -3.44
C ARG A 4 -11.12 -22.68 -2.04
N ALA A 5 -10.52 -23.66 -1.35
CA ALA A 5 -10.00 -23.48 0.00
C ALA A 5 -8.98 -22.32 0.11
N PRO A 6 -7.93 -22.23 -0.73
CA PRO A 6 -6.99 -21.12 -0.65
C PRO A 6 -7.64 -19.77 -0.98
N THR A 7 -8.59 -19.70 -1.93
CA THR A 7 -9.33 -18.46 -2.23
C THR A 7 -10.15 -17.97 -1.03
N TYR A 8 -10.84 -18.87 -0.30
CA TYR A 8 -11.59 -18.47 0.89
C TYR A 8 -10.69 -17.93 2.01
N ILE A 9 -9.55 -18.58 2.24
CA ILE A 9 -8.55 -18.14 3.22
C ILE A 9 -8.04 -16.74 2.82
N PHE A 10 -7.69 -16.57 1.55
CA PHE A 10 -7.22 -15.29 1.01
C PHE A 10 -8.24 -14.17 1.21
N ASN A 11 -9.51 -14.42 0.86
CA ASN A 11 -10.59 -13.47 1.04
C ASN A 11 -10.81 -13.10 2.49
N PHE A 12 -10.77 -14.08 3.39
CA PHE A 12 -10.91 -13.85 4.82
C PHE A 12 -9.85 -12.86 5.31
N PHE A 13 -8.57 -13.06 4.96
CA PHE A 13 -7.50 -12.14 5.33
C PHE A 13 -7.66 -10.75 4.70
N ALA A 14 -8.07 -10.66 3.44
CA ALA A 14 -8.28 -9.38 2.77
C ALA A 14 -9.40 -8.56 3.44
N VAL A 15 -10.56 -9.17 3.67
CA VAL A 15 -11.72 -8.52 4.31
C VAL A 15 -11.42 -8.19 5.76
N PHE A 16 -10.82 -9.12 6.51
CA PHE A 16 -10.47 -8.91 7.91
C PHE A 16 -9.42 -7.81 8.07
N GLY A 17 -8.40 -7.78 7.19
CA GLY A 17 -7.40 -6.73 7.14
C GLY A 17 -8.02 -5.36 6.85
N LEU A 18 -8.91 -5.27 5.86
CA LEU A 18 -9.64 -4.03 5.54
C LEU A 18 -10.49 -3.55 6.72
N PHE A 19 -11.19 -4.46 7.39
CA PHE A 19 -11.98 -4.17 8.58
C PHE A 19 -11.10 -3.59 9.71
N LEU A 20 -10.01 -4.26 10.05
CA LEU A 20 -9.09 -3.80 11.10
C LEU A 20 -8.46 -2.44 10.77
N LEU A 21 -8.06 -2.21 9.51
CA LEU A 21 -7.53 -0.92 9.07
C LEU A 21 -8.58 0.19 9.16
N SER A 22 -9.83 -0.11 8.82
CA SER A 22 -10.94 0.83 8.93
C SER A 22 -11.22 1.21 10.39
N VAL A 23 -11.28 0.21 11.28
CA VAL A 23 -11.41 0.44 12.73
C VAL A 23 -10.24 1.28 13.25
N LEU A 24 -9.01 0.96 12.85
CA LEU A 24 -7.82 1.72 13.25
C LEU A 24 -7.86 3.17 12.76
N LEU A 25 -8.30 3.40 11.52
CA LEU A 25 -8.42 4.75 10.96
C LEU A 25 -9.49 5.55 11.70
N ILE A 26 -10.69 4.97 11.89
CA ILE A 26 -11.80 5.62 12.59
C ILE A 26 -11.42 5.95 14.03
N THR A 27 -10.85 4.99 14.77
CA THR A 27 -10.43 5.20 16.16
C THR A 27 -9.35 6.26 16.28
N ALA A 28 -8.37 6.29 15.37
CA ALA A 28 -7.34 7.32 15.36
C ALA A 28 -7.90 8.71 15.01
N SER A 29 -8.83 8.80 14.04
CA SER A 29 -9.44 10.07 13.64
C SER A 29 -10.40 10.64 14.67
N LEU A 30 -11.10 9.79 15.43
CA LEU A 30 -12.04 10.23 16.45
C LEU A 30 -11.38 10.47 17.82
N SER A 31 -10.14 10.01 18.03
CA SER A 31 -9.45 10.18 19.30
C SER A 31 -8.72 11.52 19.39
N PRO A 32 -9.20 12.49 20.20
CA PRO A 32 -8.55 13.79 20.36
C PRO A 32 -7.20 13.69 21.09
N GLN A 33 -6.94 12.58 21.78
CA GLN A 33 -5.73 12.37 22.57
C GLN A 33 -4.54 11.94 21.70
N ILE A 34 -4.78 11.35 20.52
CA ILE A 34 -3.74 10.73 19.72
C ILE A 34 -3.33 11.65 18.57
N ARG A 35 -2.23 12.39 18.75
CA ARG A 35 -1.64 13.21 17.67
C ARG A 35 -0.81 12.35 16.71
N ARG A 36 -1.40 11.92 15.58
CA ARG A 36 -0.70 11.22 14.48
C ARG A 36 -0.26 12.19 13.38
N SER A 37 0.82 11.84 12.68
CA SER A 37 1.27 12.60 11.51
C SER A 37 0.37 12.34 10.30
N GLN A 38 0.29 13.29 9.37
CA GLN A 38 -0.47 13.13 8.12
C GLN A 38 0.04 11.96 7.26
N THR A 39 1.35 11.70 7.30
CA THR A 39 1.99 10.58 6.59
C THR A 39 1.54 9.22 7.13
N TRP A 40 1.23 9.12 8.42
CA TRP A 40 0.65 7.92 9.02
C TRP A 40 -0.73 7.62 8.43
N TYR A 41 -1.60 8.62 8.32
CA TYR A 41 -2.91 8.47 7.69
C TYR A 41 -2.77 8.05 6.22
N SER A 42 -1.86 8.66 5.47
CA SER A 42 -1.59 8.26 4.07
C SER A 42 -1.12 6.81 3.96
N MET A 43 -0.29 6.33 4.87
CA MET A 43 0.15 4.94 4.92
C MET A 43 -1.02 3.99 5.21
N ILE A 44 -1.89 4.30 6.18
CA ILE A 44 -3.08 3.48 6.46
C ILE A 44 -4.02 3.45 5.26
N MET A 45 -4.30 4.60 4.66
CA MET A 45 -5.14 4.70 3.45
C MET A 45 -4.59 3.85 2.30
N SER A 46 -3.29 3.87 2.04
CA SER A 46 -2.70 3.02 1.00
C SER A 46 -2.88 1.52 1.24
N ARG A 47 -2.80 1.07 2.50
CA ARG A 47 -3.05 -0.34 2.86
C ARG A 47 -4.52 -0.70 2.73
N MET A 48 -5.43 0.25 2.96
CA MET A 48 -6.86 0.05 2.69
C MET A 48 -7.11 -0.10 1.19
N VAL A 49 -6.48 0.71 0.33
CA VAL A 49 -6.56 0.56 -1.14
C VAL A 49 -6.05 -0.82 -1.56
N TYR A 50 -4.90 -1.24 -1.03
CA TYR A 50 -4.33 -2.57 -1.28
C TYR A 50 -5.28 -3.70 -0.85
N ALA A 51 -5.86 -3.64 0.34
CA ALA A 51 -6.80 -4.67 0.78
C ALA A 51 -8.11 -4.65 -0.05
N ALA A 52 -8.64 -3.45 -0.34
CA ALA A 52 -9.87 -3.27 -1.10
C ALA A 52 -9.75 -3.81 -2.52
N SER A 53 -8.60 -3.64 -3.19
CA SER A 53 -8.40 -4.13 -4.56
C SER A 53 -8.65 -5.64 -4.67
N TYR A 54 -8.19 -6.42 -3.68
CA TYR A 54 -8.42 -7.86 -3.65
C TYR A 54 -9.85 -8.26 -3.29
N THR A 55 -10.62 -7.39 -2.65
CA THR A 55 -12.04 -7.65 -2.35
C THR A 55 -12.97 -7.40 -3.53
N LEU A 56 -12.51 -6.74 -4.59
CA LEU A 56 -13.37 -6.36 -5.73
C LEU A 56 -13.96 -7.56 -6.49
N LEU A 57 -13.27 -8.71 -6.47
CA LEU A 57 -13.74 -9.92 -7.16
C LEU A 57 -14.67 -10.78 -6.30
N LEU A 58 -14.95 -10.42 -5.05
CA LEU A 58 -15.84 -11.18 -4.17
C LEU A 58 -17.19 -11.42 -4.86
N GLY A 59 -17.64 -12.68 -4.87
CA GLY A 59 -18.85 -13.11 -5.58
C GLY A 59 -18.66 -13.45 -7.06
N HIS A 60 -17.52 -13.11 -7.66
CA HIS A 60 -17.17 -13.40 -9.06
C HIS A 60 -15.91 -14.29 -9.23
N GLN A 61 -15.38 -14.84 -8.14
CA GLN A 61 -14.19 -15.69 -8.15
C GLN A 61 -14.44 -17.07 -8.76
N PHE A 62 -15.67 -17.59 -8.65
CA PHE A 62 -16.06 -18.88 -9.19
C PHE A 62 -17.23 -18.74 -10.16
N GLY A 63 -17.34 -19.68 -11.11
CA GLY A 63 -18.41 -19.69 -12.10
C GLY A 63 -18.10 -18.79 -13.31
N PRO A 64 -19.12 -18.10 -13.87
CA PRO A 64 -19.01 -17.39 -15.15
C PRO A 64 -17.93 -16.28 -15.12
N LYS A 65 -17.52 -15.83 -16.32
CA LYS A 65 -16.50 -14.78 -16.47
C LYS A 65 -16.95 -13.53 -15.71
N PRO A 66 -16.07 -12.92 -14.87
CA PRO A 66 -16.40 -11.70 -14.16
C PRO A 66 -16.69 -10.55 -15.14
N PRO A 67 -17.46 -9.53 -14.73
CA PRO A 67 -17.63 -8.32 -15.53
C PRO A 67 -16.28 -7.67 -15.84
N ASN A 68 -16.00 -7.40 -17.13
CA ASN A 68 -14.70 -6.89 -17.58
C ASN A 68 -14.26 -5.62 -16.83
N GLY A 69 -15.18 -4.72 -16.50
CA GLY A 69 -14.86 -3.48 -15.77
C GLY A 69 -14.34 -3.71 -14.35
N ILE A 70 -14.94 -4.65 -13.59
CA ILE A 70 -14.49 -4.99 -12.23
C ILE A 70 -13.13 -5.69 -12.29
N CYS A 71 -12.97 -6.60 -13.25
CA CYS A 71 -11.74 -7.35 -13.47
C CYS A 71 -10.58 -6.44 -13.87
N ALA A 72 -10.84 -5.47 -14.76
CA ALA A 72 -9.87 -4.46 -15.16
C ALA A 72 -9.47 -3.53 -14.01
N LEU A 73 -10.46 -3.02 -13.26
CA LEU A 73 -10.20 -2.17 -12.11
C LEU A 73 -9.38 -2.91 -11.04
N GLN A 74 -9.74 -4.16 -10.76
CA GLN A 74 -8.98 -4.99 -9.82
C GLN A 74 -7.54 -5.18 -10.30
N MET A 75 -7.35 -5.57 -11.56
CA MET A 75 -6.02 -5.82 -12.13
C MET A 75 -5.12 -4.58 -11.98
N VAL A 76 -5.61 -3.41 -12.39
CA VAL A 76 -4.88 -2.13 -12.28
C VAL A 76 -4.50 -1.83 -10.84
N LEU A 77 -5.46 -1.93 -9.91
CA LEU A 77 -5.22 -1.64 -8.50
C LEU A 77 -4.28 -2.66 -7.86
N VAL A 78 -4.39 -3.94 -8.17
CA VAL A 78 -3.52 -5.01 -7.62
C VAL A 78 -2.08 -4.80 -8.06
N TYR A 79 -1.83 -4.39 -9.30
CA TYR A 79 -0.46 -4.13 -9.77
C TYR A 79 0.12 -2.81 -9.24
N ALA A 80 -0.69 -1.76 -9.09
CA ALA A 80 -0.23 -0.45 -8.64
C ALA A 80 -0.10 -0.30 -7.12
N SER A 81 -0.96 -0.98 -6.35
CA SER A 81 -1.03 -0.83 -4.89
C SER A 81 0.27 -1.21 -4.14
N PRO A 82 1.04 -2.24 -4.53
CA PRO A 82 2.32 -2.52 -3.87
C PRO A 82 3.26 -1.32 -3.89
N THR A 83 3.39 -0.64 -5.03
CA THR A 83 4.18 0.59 -5.16
C THR A 83 3.65 1.70 -4.24
N LEU A 84 2.33 1.89 -4.19
CA LEU A 84 1.72 2.87 -3.28
C LEU A 84 2.04 2.55 -1.81
N THR A 85 1.86 1.30 -1.37
CA THR A 85 2.13 0.90 0.02
C THR A 85 3.61 1.03 0.40
N ALA A 86 4.51 0.73 -0.55
CA ALA A 86 5.94 0.86 -0.34
C ALA A 86 6.35 2.35 -0.21
N THR A 87 5.87 3.20 -1.10
CA THR A 87 6.22 4.64 -1.13
C THR A 87 5.59 5.43 0.00
N THR A 88 4.34 5.15 0.40
CA THR A 88 3.71 5.78 1.59
C THR A 88 4.34 5.28 2.89
N GLY A 89 4.72 3.99 2.98
CA GLY A 89 5.46 3.44 4.11
C GLY A 89 6.81 4.13 4.27
N LEU A 90 7.52 4.34 3.17
CA LEU A 90 8.77 5.08 3.14
C LEU A 90 8.57 6.53 3.60
N ALA A 91 7.58 7.22 3.04
CA ALA A 91 7.24 8.59 3.42
C ALA A 91 6.96 8.72 4.92
N PHE A 92 6.24 7.75 5.50
CA PHE A 92 6.01 7.70 6.94
C PHE A 92 7.31 7.53 7.75
N ILE A 93 8.19 6.60 7.37
CA ILE A 93 9.47 6.38 8.08
C ILE A 93 10.35 7.64 8.01
N VAL A 94 10.46 8.27 6.83
CA VAL A 94 11.23 9.51 6.66
C VAL A 94 10.65 10.62 7.53
N ASP A 95 9.32 10.79 7.56
CA ASP A 95 8.69 11.80 8.41
C ASP A 95 8.96 11.55 9.90
N VAL A 96 8.89 10.29 10.36
CA VAL A 96 9.23 9.93 11.75
C VAL A 96 10.70 10.22 12.03
N HIS A 97 11.62 9.80 11.15
CA HIS A 97 13.06 10.01 11.32
C HIS A 97 13.42 11.49 11.40
N LEU A 98 12.88 12.30 10.50
CA LEU A 98 13.12 13.75 10.45
C LEU A 98 12.52 14.47 11.66
N ARG A 99 11.34 14.07 12.13
CA ARG A 99 10.74 14.62 13.37
C ARG A 99 11.57 14.27 14.60
N LEU A 100 12.02 13.02 14.73
CA LEU A 100 12.85 12.57 15.86
C LEU A 100 14.19 13.31 15.89
N THR A 101 14.87 13.38 14.74
CA THR A 101 16.16 14.09 14.64
C THR A 101 15.99 15.60 14.85
N SER A 102 14.91 16.21 14.34
CA SER A 102 14.64 17.64 14.58
C SER A 102 14.38 17.92 16.05
N ALA A 103 13.67 17.04 16.76
CA ALA A 103 13.45 17.15 18.20
C ALA A 103 14.76 17.02 19.00
N LEU A 104 15.63 16.07 18.63
CA LEU A 104 16.91 15.86 19.31
C LEU A 104 17.92 16.98 19.06
N PHE A 105 17.99 17.45 17.81
CA PHE A 105 18.98 18.45 17.38
C PHE A 105 18.42 19.87 17.35
N LYS A 106 17.21 20.11 17.87
CA LYS A 106 16.50 21.41 17.87
C LYS A 106 16.49 22.10 16.51
N LYS A 107 16.38 21.33 15.42
CA LYS A 107 16.37 21.86 14.05
C LYS A 107 14.97 22.39 13.70
N PRO A 108 14.88 23.49 12.91
CA PRO A 108 13.59 24.01 12.46
C PRO A 108 12.87 22.97 11.61
N ASN A 109 11.55 22.85 11.80
CA ASN A 109 10.71 21.91 11.05
C ASN A 109 10.74 22.25 9.55
N PRO A 110 11.32 21.38 8.70
CA PRO A 110 11.31 21.61 7.27
C PRO A 110 9.93 21.29 6.67
N LYS A 111 9.50 22.04 5.65
CA LYS A 111 8.20 21.91 4.98
C LYS A 111 8.14 20.70 4.01
N TYR A 112 8.72 19.57 4.39
CA TYR A 112 8.79 18.37 3.53
C TYR A 112 7.51 17.53 3.54
N THR A 113 6.64 17.69 4.55
CA THR A 113 5.46 16.83 4.75
C THR A 113 4.53 16.82 3.52
N ARG A 114 4.35 17.97 2.85
CA ARG A 114 3.52 18.04 1.64
C ARG A 114 4.06 17.17 0.50
N TYR A 115 5.38 17.17 0.29
CA TYR A 115 6.01 16.34 -0.74
C TYR A 115 5.92 14.86 -0.40
N LEU A 116 6.12 14.51 0.87
CA LEU A 116 5.96 13.13 1.37
C LEU A 116 4.53 12.59 1.21
N LEU A 117 3.53 13.47 1.14
CA LEU A 117 2.16 13.08 0.86
C LEU A 117 1.88 13.01 -0.64
N ILE A 118 2.31 13.99 -1.44
CA ILE A 118 1.93 14.05 -2.86
C ILE A 118 2.65 12.99 -3.70
N ILE A 119 3.95 12.77 -3.46
CA ILE A 119 4.79 11.92 -4.30
C ILE A 119 4.27 10.47 -4.36
N PRO A 120 3.96 9.78 -3.24
CA PRO A 120 3.45 8.40 -3.29
C PRO A 120 2.17 8.23 -4.11
N TRP A 121 1.22 9.16 -3.97
CA TRP A 121 -0.04 9.11 -4.72
C TRP A 121 0.17 9.44 -6.19
N ALA A 122 1.05 10.39 -6.52
CA ALA A 122 1.40 10.68 -7.91
C ALA A 122 2.06 9.48 -8.61
N ILE A 123 2.95 8.76 -7.92
CA ILE A 123 3.56 7.52 -8.45
C ILE A 123 2.47 6.45 -8.67
N PHE A 124 1.55 6.29 -7.72
CA PHE A 124 0.44 5.35 -7.86
C PHE A 124 -0.44 5.64 -9.07
N GLU A 125 -0.85 6.89 -9.27
CA GLU A 125 -1.63 7.31 -10.45
C GLU A 125 -0.85 7.04 -11.75
N ALA A 126 0.45 7.29 -11.77
CA ALA A 126 1.29 7.00 -12.92
C ALA A 126 1.34 5.49 -13.25
N VAL A 127 1.48 4.63 -12.24
CA VAL A 127 1.46 3.17 -12.42
C VAL A 127 0.08 2.68 -12.85
N CYS A 128 -1.01 3.26 -12.33
CA CYS A 128 -2.37 2.97 -12.79
C CYS A 128 -2.57 3.35 -14.26
N ALA A 129 -2.08 4.52 -14.68
CA ALA A 129 -2.15 4.97 -16.07
C ALA A 129 -1.34 4.06 -16.99
N GLU A 130 -0.13 3.66 -16.59
CA GLU A 130 0.69 2.69 -17.32
C GLU A 130 -0.03 1.34 -17.46
N ALA A 131 -0.68 0.86 -16.39
CA ALA A 131 -1.47 -0.37 -16.41
C ALA A 131 -2.60 -0.32 -17.44
N LEU A 132 -3.32 0.81 -17.49
CA LEU A 132 -4.42 1.00 -18.43
C LEU A 132 -3.92 1.11 -19.88
N ILE A 133 -2.80 1.78 -20.12
CA ILE A 133 -2.19 1.90 -21.45
C ILE A 133 -1.67 0.55 -21.93
N ALA A 134 -1.19 -0.31 -21.02
CA ALA A 134 -0.73 -1.66 -21.35
C ALA A 134 -1.87 -2.58 -21.79
N VAL A 135 -3.12 -2.28 -21.43
CA VAL A 135 -4.30 -3.02 -21.91
C VAL A 135 -4.65 -2.58 -23.33
N HIS A 136 -4.26 -3.37 -24.32
CA HIS A 136 -4.65 -3.12 -25.71
C HIS A 136 -6.11 -3.52 -25.99
N ASP A 137 -6.59 -4.62 -25.40
CA ASP A 137 -7.99 -5.06 -25.46
C ASP A 137 -8.46 -5.52 -24.07
N PHE A 138 -9.61 -5.01 -23.63
CA PHE A 138 -10.24 -5.43 -22.36
C PHE A 138 -10.73 -6.89 -22.42
N ALA A 139 -10.86 -7.48 -23.62
CA ALA A 139 -11.18 -8.88 -23.80
C ALA A 139 -10.09 -9.81 -23.26
N ASP A 140 -8.83 -9.36 -23.27
CA ASP A 140 -7.64 -10.11 -22.84
C ASP A 140 -7.48 -10.17 -21.32
N ILE A 141 -8.30 -9.41 -20.58
CA ILE A 141 -8.32 -9.44 -19.12
C ILE A 141 -9.10 -10.66 -18.69
N GLU A 142 -8.40 -11.59 -18.05
CA GLU A 142 -8.97 -12.84 -17.59
C GLU A 142 -8.71 -13.04 -16.10
N ARG A 143 -9.60 -13.82 -15.48
CA ARG A 143 -9.40 -14.26 -14.11
C ARG A 143 -8.21 -15.21 -14.08
N GLY A 144 -7.25 -14.95 -13.20
CA GLY A 144 -6.08 -15.79 -13.03
C GLY A 144 -6.43 -17.25 -12.66
N PRO A 145 -5.52 -18.20 -12.90
CA PRO A 145 -5.74 -19.61 -12.61
C PRO A 145 -5.94 -19.91 -11.11
N ASP A 146 -5.55 -18.99 -10.24
CA ASP A 146 -5.73 -19.06 -8.79
C ASP A 146 -7.11 -18.55 -8.31
N HIS A 147 -7.91 -17.97 -9.21
CA HIS A 147 -9.20 -17.35 -8.92
C HIS A 147 -9.15 -16.18 -7.91
N MET A 148 -7.97 -15.63 -7.63
CA MET A 148 -7.80 -14.59 -6.59
C MET A 148 -7.85 -13.17 -7.17
N TYR A 149 -7.28 -12.98 -8.36
CA TYR A 149 -7.24 -11.70 -9.05
C TYR A 149 -7.32 -11.86 -10.56
N CYS A 150 -7.53 -10.76 -11.25
CA CYS A 150 -7.48 -10.68 -12.71
C CYS A 150 -6.09 -10.30 -13.20
N SER A 151 -5.64 -10.96 -14.27
CA SER A 151 -4.35 -10.69 -14.92
C SER A 151 -4.50 -10.74 -16.44
N ILE A 152 -3.50 -10.23 -17.14
CA ILE A 152 -3.38 -10.35 -18.59
C ILE A 152 -2.18 -11.25 -18.87
N GLY A 153 -2.37 -12.30 -19.66
CA GLY A 153 -1.32 -13.32 -19.92
C GLY A 153 -0.02 -12.77 -20.53
N SER A 154 -0.02 -11.56 -21.11
CA SER A 154 1.15 -10.89 -21.69
C SER A 154 1.79 -9.82 -20.79
N VAL A 155 1.09 -9.33 -19.77
CA VAL A 155 1.47 -8.15 -18.97
C VAL A 155 2.31 -8.51 -17.73
N ASP A 156 2.33 -9.79 -17.34
CA ASP A 156 3.06 -10.27 -16.16
C ASP A 156 4.56 -9.93 -16.17
N ASN A 157 5.18 -9.77 -17.35
CA ASN A 157 6.61 -9.51 -17.44
C ASN A 157 7.01 -8.04 -17.26
N PHE A 158 6.18 -7.06 -17.58
CA PHE A 158 6.60 -5.65 -17.52
C PHE A 158 6.18 -4.99 -16.20
N GLN A 159 4.89 -5.08 -15.84
CA GLN A 159 4.38 -4.48 -14.61
C GLN A 159 4.95 -5.15 -13.37
N GLY A 160 5.06 -6.48 -13.38
CA GLY A 160 5.70 -7.23 -12.30
C GLY A 160 7.15 -6.79 -12.07
N ARG A 161 7.90 -6.49 -13.15
CA ARG A 161 9.29 -6.00 -13.05
C ARG A 161 9.37 -4.57 -12.55
N LEU A 162 8.51 -3.67 -13.03
CA LEU A 162 8.49 -2.27 -12.58
C LEU A 162 8.16 -2.18 -11.08
N THR A 163 7.09 -2.86 -10.67
CA THR A 163 6.67 -2.94 -9.26
C THR A 163 7.75 -3.61 -8.42
N ALA A 164 8.40 -4.68 -8.91
CA ALA A 164 9.51 -5.31 -8.20
C ALA A 164 10.70 -4.35 -8.01
N ILE A 165 11.10 -3.60 -9.04
CA ILE A 165 12.19 -2.61 -8.95
C ILE A 165 11.87 -1.54 -7.90
N LEU A 166 10.66 -0.97 -7.96
CA LEU A 166 10.21 0.06 -7.00
C LEU A 166 10.15 -0.49 -5.58
N CYS A 167 9.69 -1.73 -5.40
CA CYS A 167 9.70 -2.43 -4.12
C CYS A 167 11.12 -2.70 -3.61
N VAL A 168 12.07 -3.09 -4.47
CA VAL A 168 13.48 -3.29 -4.10
C VAL A 168 14.12 -1.99 -3.65
N ILE A 169 13.85 -0.88 -4.35
CA ILE A 169 14.31 0.45 -3.95
C ILE A 169 13.74 0.81 -2.57
N ALA A 170 12.46 0.54 -2.33
CA ALA A 170 11.84 0.75 -1.02
C ALA A 170 12.42 -0.16 0.07
N LEU A 171 12.80 -1.41 -0.24
CA LEU A 171 13.47 -2.34 0.69
C LEU A 171 14.90 -1.90 1.01
N GLY A 172 15.57 -1.20 0.09
CA GLY A 172 16.86 -0.53 0.33
C GLY A 172 16.84 0.47 1.48
N MET A 173 15.66 0.80 2.02
CA MET A 173 15.46 1.69 3.15
C MET A 173 15.41 0.98 4.51
N ALA A 174 15.61 -0.34 4.55
CA ALA A 174 15.82 -1.10 5.80
C ALA A 174 16.89 -0.48 6.73
N PRO A 175 18.03 0.06 6.24
CA PRO A 175 19.00 0.75 7.08
C PRO A 175 18.42 1.99 7.78
N LEU A 176 17.56 2.76 7.09
CA LEU A 176 16.91 3.94 7.67
C LEU A 176 15.96 3.55 8.81
N ILE A 177 15.24 2.44 8.66
CA ILE A 177 14.37 1.89 9.71
C ILE A 177 15.21 1.51 10.92
N LEU A 178 16.27 0.71 10.71
CA LEU A 178 17.17 0.26 11.78
C LEU A 178 17.81 1.44 12.50
N TRP A 179 18.24 2.46 11.76
CA TRP A 179 18.77 3.70 12.33
C TRP A 179 17.74 4.40 13.20
N THR A 180 16.52 4.58 12.68
CA THR A 180 15.44 5.26 13.40
C THR A 180 15.10 4.52 14.70
N MET A 181 15.04 3.19 14.65
CA MET A 181 14.86 2.32 15.82
C MET A 181 16.01 2.46 16.81
N ALA A 182 17.26 2.50 16.34
CA ALA A 182 18.44 2.68 17.19
C ALA A 182 18.44 4.05 17.89
N ILE A 183 18.09 5.13 17.19
CA ILE A 183 17.92 6.47 17.80
C ILE A 183 16.85 6.42 18.89
N LEU A 184 15.69 5.84 18.58
CA LEU A 184 14.56 5.78 19.50
C LEU A 184 14.91 4.96 20.74
N TYR A 185 15.54 3.80 20.57
CA TYR A 185 15.96 2.93 21.67
C TYR A 185 17.02 3.60 22.54
N ARG A 186 18.06 4.20 21.93
CA ARG A 186 19.13 4.88 22.67
C ARG A 186 18.65 6.08 23.46
N ASN A 187 17.61 6.78 22.98
CA ASN A 187 17.06 7.97 23.60
C ASN A 187 15.69 7.72 24.27
N TRP A 188 15.31 6.46 24.52
CA TRP A 188 13.98 6.09 25.00
C TRP A 188 13.54 6.85 26.26
N ARG A 189 14.48 7.11 27.19
CA ARG A 189 14.20 7.87 28.42
C ARG A 189 13.75 9.31 28.15
N LEU A 190 14.27 9.95 27.11
CA LEU A 190 13.89 11.32 26.74
C LEU A 190 12.49 11.36 26.12
N PHE A 191 12.12 10.34 25.35
CA PHE A 191 10.83 10.28 24.66
C PHE A 191 9.68 9.73 25.52
N ARG A 192 9.96 9.07 26.64
CA ARG A 192 8.93 8.55 27.55
C ARG A 192 8.11 9.65 28.25
N HIS A 193 8.65 10.86 28.33
CA HIS A 193 8.06 11.98 29.08
C HIS A 193 7.52 13.11 28.18
N MET A 194 7.55 12.93 26.85
CA MET A 194 6.90 13.80 25.87
C MET A 194 5.56 13.21 25.45
#